data_AF-A0A9N9NHW9-F1
#
_entry.id   AF-A0A9N9NHW9-F1
#
_cell.length_a   1.000
_cell.length_b   1.000
_cell.length_c   1.000
_cell.angle_alpha   90.00
_cell.angle_beta   90.00
_cell.angle_gamma   90.00
#
_symmetry.space_group_name_H-M   'P 1'
#
loop_
_entity.id
_entity.type
_entity.pdbx_description
1 polymer ?
#
loop_
_entity_poly.entity_id
_entity_poly.type
_entity_poly.pdbx_seq_one_letter_code
_entity_poly.pdbx_strand_id
1 'polypeptide(L)'
;MGTDTTPTSILQEFDNYQTKKFSFNDASFDQFKQDIFKYWNWCSHSTKELGFVACQIMGICINTASVERLWFSMGHLYSASRC
;
A
#
# COMPACT_ATOMS: atom_id res chain seq x y z
N MET A 1 -24.62 -19.27 19.90
CA MET A 1 -24.52 -18.45 18.67
C MET A 1 -23.04 -18.48 18.29
N GLY A 2 -22.67 -19.33 17.33
CA GLY A 2 -21.27 -19.69 17.10
C GLY A 2 -20.46 -18.52 16.54
N THR A 3 -19.39 -18.15 17.21
CA THR A 3 -18.32 -17.33 16.62
C THR A 3 -17.49 -18.26 15.75
N ASP A 4 -17.86 -18.36 14.48
CA ASP A 4 -17.03 -19.01 13.47
C ASP A 4 -15.77 -18.16 13.28
N THR A 5 -14.76 -18.48 14.09
CA THR A 5 -13.40 -17.96 13.92
C THR A 5 -12.80 -18.69 12.73
N THR A 6 -13.30 -18.44 11.53
CA THR A 6 -12.58 -18.81 10.32
C THR A 6 -11.25 -18.05 10.40
N PRO A 7 -10.08 -18.71 10.33
CA PRO A 7 -8.83 -18.00 10.25
C PRO A 7 -8.92 -17.12 9.00
N THR A 8 -8.93 -15.79 9.19
CA THR A 8 -8.96 -14.83 8.10
C THR A 8 -7.67 -14.99 7.31
N SER A 9 -7.67 -15.89 6.32
CA SER A 9 -6.53 -16.08 5.43
C SER A 9 -6.42 -14.86 4.53
N ILE A 10 -5.19 -14.44 4.23
CA ILE A 10 -4.89 -13.42 3.21
C ILE A 10 -5.69 -13.60 1.90
N LEU A 11 -5.99 -14.84 1.51
CA LEU A 11 -6.81 -15.15 0.33
C LEU A 11 -8.27 -14.69 0.48
N GLN A 12 -8.84 -14.80 1.68
CA GLN A 12 -10.19 -14.34 1.98
C GLN A 12 -10.25 -12.81 2.06
N GLU A 13 -9.22 -12.16 2.64
CA GLU A 13 -9.14 -10.69 2.61
C GLU A 13 -9.02 -10.18 1.18
N PHE A 14 -8.25 -10.89 0.35
CA PHE A 14 -8.07 -10.57 -1.07
C PHE A 14 -9.34 -10.78 -1.89
N ASP A 15 -10.09 -11.85 -1.65
CA ASP A 15 -11.41 -12.07 -2.25
C ASP A 15 -12.40 -10.97 -1.85
N ASN A 16 -12.40 -10.55 -0.58
CA ASN A 16 -13.21 -9.43 -0.10
C ASN A 16 -12.83 -8.11 -0.79
N TYR A 17 -11.53 -7.86 -1.00
CA TYR A 17 -11.05 -6.72 -1.76
C TYR A 17 -11.55 -6.75 -3.22
N GLN A 18 -11.42 -7.89 -3.92
CA GLN A 18 -11.89 -8.02 -5.29
C GLN A 18 -13.40 -7.86 -5.44
N THR A 19 -14.15 -8.41 -4.49
CA THR A 19 -15.62 -8.32 -4.47
C THR A 19 -16.13 -6.98 -3.92
N LYS A 20 -15.22 -6.03 -3.60
CA LYS A 20 -15.51 -4.74 -2.95
C LYS A 20 -16.39 -4.88 -1.70
N LYS A 21 -16.24 -6.00 -1.01
CA LYS A 21 -16.93 -6.31 0.24
C LYS A 21 -16.16 -5.75 1.42
N PHE A 22 -16.88 -5.40 2.48
CA PHE A 22 -16.29 -4.75 3.65
C PHE A 22 -15.63 -3.41 3.25
N SER A 23 -14.85 -2.80 4.14
CA SER A 23 -14.18 -1.49 4.05
C SER A 23 -13.45 -1.12 2.74
N PHE A 24 -13.45 -1.96 1.70
CA PHE A 24 -12.79 -1.81 0.41
C PHE A 24 -13.65 -1.18 -0.71
N ASN A 25 -14.77 -0.54 -0.39
CA ASN A 25 -15.61 0.13 -1.38
C ASN A 25 -15.01 1.46 -1.87
N ASP A 26 -15.41 1.92 -3.06
CA ASP A 26 -14.92 3.17 -3.66
C ASP A 26 -15.17 4.39 -2.75
N ALA A 27 -16.28 4.40 -1.99
CA ALA A 27 -16.56 5.44 -1.00
C ALA A 27 -15.50 5.51 0.13
N SER A 28 -15.01 4.35 0.58
CA SER A 28 -13.95 4.26 1.58
C SER A 28 -12.59 4.66 1.04
N PHE A 29 -12.39 4.59 -0.27
CA PHE A 29 -11.18 5.10 -0.92
C PHE A 29 -11.26 6.62 -1.15
N ASP A 30 -12.43 7.11 -1.55
CA ASP A 30 -12.68 8.53 -1.80
C ASP A 30 -12.49 9.39 -0.54
N GLN A 31 -12.81 8.87 0.65
CA GLN A 31 -12.57 9.58 1.92
C GLN A 31 -11.09 9.96 2.13
N PHE A 32 -10.17 9.23 1.50
CA PHE A 32 -8.73 9.51 1.55
C PHE A 32 -8.25 10.40 0.39
N LYS A 33 -9.15 10.96 -0.41
CA LYS A 33 -8.83 11.79 -1.59
C LYS A 33 -7.87 11.08 -2.55
N GLN A 34 -8.10 9.78 -2.76
CA GLN A 34 -7.28 8.91 -3.59
C GLN A 34 -5.84 8.70 -3.08
N ASP A 35 -5.55 9.02 -1.82
CA ASP A 35 -4.28 8.71 -1.17
C ASP A 35 -4.21 7.21 -0.85
N ILE A 36 -3.63 6.47 -1.79
CA ILE A 36 -3.48 5.00 -1.72
C ILE A 36 -2.68 4.56 -0.49
N PHE A 37 -1.73 5.38 -0.02
CA PHE A 37 -0.92 5.07 1.15
C PHE A 37 -1.72 5.18 2.45
N LYS A 38 -2.47 6.26 2.62
CA LYS A 38 -3.36 6.42 3.77
C LYS A 38 -4.46 5.37 3.80
N TYR A 39 -5.01 5.03 2.63
CA TYR A 39 -5.99 3.98 2.50
C TYR A 39 -5.45 2.63 2.97
N TRP A 40 -4.31 2.16 2.45
CA TRP A 40 -3.75 0.88 2.85
C TRP A 40 -3.24 0.87 4.30
N ASN A 41 -2.73 2.00 4.80
CA ASN A 41 -2.38 2.15 6.21
C ASN A 41 -3.61 2.06 7.13
N TRP A 42 -4.77 2.55 6.70
CA TRP A 42 -6.02 2.37 7.43
C TRP A 42 -6.55 0.95 7.31
N CYS A 43 -6.47 0.34 6.12
CA CYS A 43 -6.84 -1.06 5.92
C CYS A 43 -5.96 -1.99 6.76
N SER A 44 -4.68 -1.72 6.97
CA SER A 44 -3.80 -2.58 7.80
C SER A 44 -4.28 -2.71 9.25
N HIS A 45 -5.01 -1.73 9.77
CA HIS A 45 -5.63 -1.80 11.10
C HIS A 45 -6.85 -2.74 11.14
N SER A 46 -7.57 -2.89 10.02
CA SER A 46 -8.80 -3.69 9.93
C SER A 46 -8.56 -5.08 9.33
N THR A 47 -7.64 -5.18 8.38
CA THR A 47 -7.23 -6.37 7.64
C THR A 47 -5.76 -6.64 7.89
N LYS A 48 -5.50 -7.56 8.83
CA LYS A 48 -4.17 -7.75 9.45
C LYS A 48 -3.14 -8.28 8.47
N GLU A 49 -3.53 -9.10 7.48
CA GLU A 49 -2.59 -9.72 6.56
C GLU A 49 -2.51 -8.93 5.26
N LEU A 50 -3.64 -8.65 4.62
CA LEU A 50 -3.66 -8.00 3.31
C LEU A 50 -3.17 -6.55 3.38
N GLY A 51 -3.66 -5.78 4.35
CA GLY A 51 -3.25 -4.38 4.51
C GLY A 51 -1.77 -4.25 4.88
N PHE A 52 -1.23 -5.22 5.63
CA PHE A 52 0.20 -5.28 5.96
C PHE A 52 1.05 -5.57 4.71
N VAL A 53 0.70 -6.58 3.92
CA VAL A 53 1.41 -6.92 2.68
C VAL A 53 1.35 -5.77 1.67
N ALA A 54 0.19 -5.13 1.52
CA ALA A 54 0.05 -3.98 0.63
C ALA A 54 0.94 -2.80 1.05
N CYS A 55 1.00 -2.50 2.35
CA CYS A 55 1.87 -1.43 2.87
C CYS A 55 3.36 -1.74 2.64
N GLN A 56 3.78 -2.99 2.85
CA GLN A 56 5.16 -3.42 2.61
C GLN A 56 5.57 -3.28 1.13
N ILE A 57 4.74 -3.73 0.20
CA ILE A 57 4.99 -3.60 -1.24
C ILE A 57 5.14 -2.12 -1.61
N MET A 58 4.25 -1.28 -1.11
CA MET A 58 4.26 0.14 -1.44
C MET A 58 5.47 0.86 -0.84
N GLY A 59 5.87 0.50 0.38
CA GLY A 59 7.11 0.97 1.00
C GLY A 59 8.35 0.64 0.17
N ILE A 60 8.44 -0.58 -0.38
CA ILE A 60 9.53 -0.99 -1.29
C ILE A 60 9.54 -0.11 -2.54
N CYS A 61 8.39 0.10 -3.19
CA CYS A 61 8.29 0.94 -4.38
C CYS A 61 8.71 2.39 -4.11
N ILE A 62 8.25 2.98 -3.00
CA ILE A 62 8.61 4.35 -2.59
C ILE A 62 10.12 4.45 -2.34
N ASN A 63 10.70 3.47 -1.65
CA ASN A 63 12.13 3.42 -1.38
C ASN A 63 12.94 3.33 -2.67
N THR A 64 12.58 2.41 -3.58
CA THR A 64 13.21 2.28 -4.90
C THR A 64 13.17 3.60 -5.67
N ALA A 65 12.00 4.21 -5.83
CA ALA A 65 11.86 5.45 -6.57
C ALA A 65 12.66 6.61 -5.94
N SER A 66 12.77 6.61 -4.61
CA SER A 66 13.55 7.59 -3.86
C SER A 66 15.06 7.41 -4.10
N VAL A 67 15.54 6.17 -4.07
CA VAL A 67 16.94 5.82 -4.37
C VAL A 67 17.28 6.16 -5.82
N GLU A 68 16.41 5.84 -6.77
CA GLU A 68 16.59 6.20 -8.18
C GLU A 68 16.69 7.72 -8.37
N ARG A 69 15.79 8.48 -7.74
CA ARG A 69 15.82 9.95 -7.78
C ARG A 69 17.09 10.52 -7.15
N LEU A 70 17.54 9.94 -6.03
CA LEU A 70 18.77 10.34 -5.36
C LEU A 70 19.98 10.11 -6.26
N TRP A 71 20.09 8.92 -6.84
CA TRP A 71 21.16 8.57 -7.76
C TRP A 71 21.17 9.47 -8.99
N PHE A 72 20.00 9.71 -9.57
CA PHE A 72 19.84 10.62 -10.70
C PHE A 72 20.31 12.04 -10.36
N SER A 73 19.94 12.56 -9.18
CA SER A 73 20.35 13.89 -8.73
C SER A 73 21.85 13.98 -8.51
N MET A 74 22.46 12.95 -7.92
CA MET A 74 23.92 12.87 -7.75
C MET A 74 24.65 12.80 -9.09
N GLY A 75 24.15 12.00 -10.04
CA GLY A 75 24.69 11.93 -11.41
C GLY A 75 24.61 13.28 -12.12
N HIS A 76 23.48 13.98 -12.00
CA HIS A 76 23.30 15.32 -12.57
C HIS A 76 24.31 16.34 -12.00
N LEU A 77 24.47 16.39 -10.67
CA LEU A 77 25.44 17.29 -10.01
C LEU A 77 26.88 16.99 -10.41
N TYR A 78 27.23 15.70 -10.47
CA TYR A 78 28.55 15.26 -10.87
C TYR A 78 28.87 15.64 -12.32
N SER A 79 27.94 15.42 -13.26
CA SER A 79 28.10 15.84 -14.65
C SER A 79 28.15 17.36 -14.79
N ALA A 80 27.32 18.11 -14.04
CA ALA A 80 27.31 19.57 -14.05
C ALA A 80 28.61 20.19 -13.52
N SER A 81 29.34 19.49 -12.64
CA SER A 81 30.62 19.97 -12.08
C SER A 81 31.83 19.61 -12.95
N ARG A 82 31.62 18.89 -14.06
CA ARG A 82 32.66 18.39 -14.99
C ARG A 82 32.66 19.14 -16.33
N CYS A 83 31.70 20.04 -16.53
CA CYS A 83 31.61 20.98 -17.66
C CYS A 83 31.93 22.39 -17.16
#